data_AF-A0A432ZP19-F1
#
_entry.id   AF-A0A432ZP19-F1
#
_cell.length_a   1.000
_cell.length_b   1.000
_cell.length_c   1.000
_cell.angle_alpha   90.00
_cell.angle_beta   90.00
_cell.angle_gamma   90.00
#
_symmetry.space_group_name_H-M   'P 1'
#
loop_
_entity.id
_entity.type
_entity.pdbx_description
1 polymer ?
#
loop_
_entity_poly.entity_id
_entity_poly.type
_entity_poly.pdbx_seq_one_letter_code
_entity_poly.pdbx_strand_id
1 'polypeptide(L)'
;MLGILKPIQATVGGSIETMIEPEIVHRIEKILQSYAEQIERLQLAEEDFQDWFGPQLFYREVNHPRDYLLEMQHNLAQLKDADSPQRELILSEQLARQLSAFEQALRHHQSR
;
A
#
# COMPACT_ATOMS: atom_id res chain seq x y z
N MET A 1 34.30 -27.71 7.50
CA MET A 1 34.24 -26.63 6.49
C MET A 1 32.91 -25.92 6.65
N LEU A 2 32.95 -24.59 6.81
CA LEU A 2 31.85 -23.60 6.69
C LEU A 2 30.62 -23.84 7.60
N GLY A 3 30.22 -22.97 8.52
CA GLY A 3 30.40 -21.53 8.59
C GLY A 3 29.05 -20.88 8.87
N ILE A 4 28.76 -20.69 10.16
CA ILE A 4 27.88 -19.64 10.74
C ILE A 4 26.38 -19.70 10.40
N LEU A 5 25.63 -20.48 11.17
CA LEU A 5 24.28 -20.08 11.61
C LEU A 5 24.35 -19.91 13.13
N LYS A 6 24.54 -18.67 13.59
CA LYS A 6 24.38 -18.36 15.01
C LYS A 6 22.88 -18.42 15.34
N PRO A 7 22.46 -19.08 16.42
CA PRO A 7 21.10 -18.96 16.91
C PRO A 7 20.83 -17.49 17.26
N ILE A 8 19.72 -16.95 16.76
CA ILE A 8 19.24 -15.62 17.12
C ILE A 8 19.04 -15.64 18.63
N GLN A 9 19.94 -14.95 19.34
CA GLN A 9 19.83 -14.76 20.77
C GLN A 9 18.57 -13.93 21.03
N ALA A 10 17.56 -14.56 21.62
CA ALA A 10 16.48 -13.87 22.30
C ALA A 10 17.10 -12.98 23.38
N THR A 11 17.31 -11.72 23.03
CA THR A 11 17.74 -10.69 23.98
C THR A 11 16.47 -10.11 24.58
N VAL A 12 16.29 -10.38 25.87
CA VAL A 12 15.25 -9.84 26.73
C VAL A 12 15.26 -8.30 26.64
N GLY A 13 14.11 -7.70 26.30
CA GLY A 13 13.81 -6.31 26.65
C GLY A 13 14.11 -5.22 25.61
N GLY A 14 14.10 -5.51 24.31
CA GLY A 14 14.03 -4.48 23.28
C GLY A 14 12.68 -4.54 22.59
N SER A 15 11.83 -3.53 22.80
CA SER A 15 10.66 -3.30 21.95
C SER A 15 11.13 -3.40 20.51
N ILE A 16 10.59 -4.32 19.73
CA ILE A 16 10.69 -4.22 18.28
C ILE A 16 9.83 -3.00 17.96
N GLU A 17 10.43 -1.80 17.98
CA GLU A 17 9.87 -0.63 17.33
C GLU A 17 9.93 -0.93 15.84
N THR A 18 8.98 -1.71 15.37
CA THR A 18 8.63 -1.80 13.96
C THR A 18 8.02 -0.46 13.57
N MET A 19 8.89 0.51 13.38
CA MET A 19 8.52 1.82 12.86
C MET A 19 8.88 1.83 11.39
N ILE A 20 7.87 1.98 10.53
CA ILE A 20 8.10 2.09 9.10
C ILE A 20 9.03 3.28 8.80
N GLU A 21 10.01 3.08 7.91
CA GLU A 21 10.98 4.13 7.63
C GLU A 21 10.29 5.37 7.01
N PRO A 22 10.56 6.60 7.52
CA PRO A 22 9.94 7.81 7.01
C PRO A 22 10.14 8.03 5.50
N GLU A 23 11.25 7.53 4.94
CA GLU A 23 11.53 7.59 3.51
C GLU A 23 10.53 6.75 2.68
N ILE A 24 10.17 5.56 3.18
CA ILE A 24 9.19 4.69 2.53
C ILE A 24 7.81 5.36 2.52
N VAL A 25 7.41 5.96 3.64
CA VAL A 25 6.15 6.70 3.75
C VAL A 25 6.10 7.82 2.71
N HIS A 26 7.12 8.67 2.66
CA HIS A 26 7.19 9.77 1.71
C HIS A 26 7.16 9.30 0.25
N ARG A 27 7.80 8.16 -0.03
CA ARG A 27 7.76 7.55 -1.37
C ARG A 27 6.35 7.08 -1.73
N ILE A 28 5.62 6.45 -0.81
CA ILE A 28 4.24 6.01 -1.05
C ILE A 28 3.32 7.22 -1.23
N GLU A 29 3.45 8.26 -0.41
CA GLU A 29 2.68 9.50 -0.55
C GLU A 29 2.87 10.13 -1.94
N LYS A 30 4.11 10.17 -2.45
CA LYS A 30 4.41 10.62 -3.82
C LYS A 30 3.79 9.73 -4.90
N ILE A 31 3.78 8.42 -4.70
CA ILE A 31 3.15 7.48 -5.64
C ILE A 31 1.64 7.74 -5.70
N LEU A 32 0.98 7.86 -4.54
CA LEU A 32 -0.46 8.13 -4.47
C LEU A 32 -0.83 9.47 -5.10
N GLN A 33 -0.01 10.51 -4.90
CA GLN A 33 -0.17 11.80 -5.56
C GLN A 33 -0.04 11.67 -7.09
N SER A 34 0.96 10.95 -7.58
CA SER A 34 1.14 10.68 -9.00
C SER A 34 -0.04 9.91 -9.61
N TYR A 35 -0.64 8.97 -8.86
CA TYR A 35 -1.85 8.28 -9.30
C TYR A 35 -3.05 9.22 -9.41
N ALA A 36 -3.22 10.15 -8.47
CA ALA A 36 -4.29 11.15 -8.54
C ALA A 36 -4.18 12.00 -9.81
N GLU A 37 -2.98 12.49 -10.14
CA GLU A 37 -2.71 13.26 -11.35
C GLU A 37 -2.97 12.45 -12.62
N GLN A 38 -2.63 11.15 -12.61
CA GLN A 38 -2.88 10.26 -13.75
C GLN A 38 -4.38 10.01 -13.97
N ILE A 39 -5.16 9.80 -12.92
CA ILE A 39 -6.62 9.66 -12.99
C ILE A 39 -7.23 10.90 -13.66
N GLU A 40 -6.85 12.10 -13.21
CA GLU A 40 -7.35 13.36 -13.76
C GLU A 40 -6.98 13.53 -15.23
N ARG A 41 -5.71 13.28 -15.57
CA ARG A 41 -5.21 13.42 -16.94
C ARG A 41 -5.91 12.46 -17.90
N LEU A 42 -6.18 11.25 -17.46
CA LEU A 42 -6.83 10.21 -18.26
C LEU A 42 -8.36 10.29 -18.23
N GLN A 43 -8.93 11.19 -17.42
CA GLN A 43 -10.38 11.35 -17.23
C GLN A 43 -11.09 10.05 -16.84
N LEU A 44 -10.43 9.22 -16.01
CA LEU A 44 -10.97 7.92 -15.61
C LEU A 44 -12.15 8.10 -14.64
N ALA A 45 -13.15 7.24 -14.80
CA ALA A 45 -14.29 7.06 -13.91
C ALA A 45 -14.16 5.76 -13.11
N GLU A 46 -15.03 5.54 -12.13
CA GLU A 46 -14.98 4.33 -11.28
C GLU A 46 -15.18 3.04 -12.10
N GLU A 47 -16.07 3.10 -13.09
CA GLU A 47 -16.36 2.00 -14.02
C GLU A 47 -15.13 1.50 -14.79
N ASP A 48 -14.12 2.36 -15.00
CA ASP A 48 -12.85 1.98 -15.65
C ASP A 48 -11.99 1.03 -14.80
N PHE A 49 -12.35 0.84 -13.52
CA PHE A 49 -11.60 0.05 -12.54
C PHE A 49 -12.35 -1.20 -12.04
N GLN A 50 -13.65 -1.35 -12.33
CA GLN A 50 -14.47 -2.45 -11.79
C GLN A 50 -13.92 -3.84 -12.15
N ASP A 51 -13.36 -4.00 -13.35
CA ASP A 51 -12.76 -5.26 -13.81
C ASP A 51 -11.35 -5.52 -13.26
N TRP A 52 -10.70 -4.49 -12.70
CA TRP A 52 -9.32 -4.56 -12.20
C TRP A 52 -9.25 -4.93 -10.72
N PHE A 53 -10.25 -4.55 -9.93
CA PHE A 53 -10.19 -4.64 -8.48
C PHE A 53 -11.14 -5.72 -7.96
N GLY A 54 -10.55 -6.83 -7.48
CA GLY A 54 -11.33 -7.88 -6.84
C GLY A 54 -12.01 -7.40 -5.54
N PRO A 55 -13.10 -8.05 -5.11
CA PRO A 55 -13.96 -7.62 -3.99
C PRO A 55 -13.29 -7.62 -2.61
N GLN A 56 -12.05 -8.10 -2.50
CA GLN A 56 -11.27 -8.11 -1.25
C GLN A 56 -10.12 -7.09 -1.26
N LEU A 57 -9.94 -6.38 -2.37
CA LEU A 57 -8.82 -5.46 -2.55
C LEU A 57 -9.11 -4.08 -1.97
N PHE A 58 -10.36 -3.62 -2.04
CA PHE A 58 -10.82 -2.38 -1.45
C PHE A 58 -12.07 -2.66 -0.62
N TYR A 59 -12.12 -2.10 0.59
CA TYR A 59 -13.17 -2.40 1.56
C TYR A 59 -14.26 -1.33 1.63
N ARG A 60 -14.00 -0.13 1.10
CA ARG A 60 -14.99 0.95 1.04
C ARG A 60 -15.87 0.81 -0.19
N GLU A 61 -17.11 1.25 -0.07
CA GLU A 61 -17.92 1.57 -1.25
C GLU A 61 -17.24 2.70 -2.00
N VAL A 62 -16.78 2.41 -3.20
CA VAL A 62 -16.08 3.36 -4.06
C VAL A 62 -17.06 3.90 -5.08
N ASN A 63 -17.23 5.22 -5.09
CA ASN A 63 -18.11 5.92 -6.03
C ASN A 63 -17.28 6.75 -7.03
N HIS A 64 -16.06 7.08 -6.66
CA HIS A 64 -15.11 7.83 -7.47
C HIS A 64 -13.73 7.18 -7.44
N PRO A 65 -12.93 7.25 -8.53
CA PRO A 65 -11.57 6.70 -8.55
C PRO A 65 -10.66 7.21 -7.42
N ARG A 66 -10.91 8.43 -6.94
CA ARG A 66 -10.19 9.01 -5.82
C ARG A 66 -10.45 8.28 -4.50
N ASP A 67 -11.58 7.60 -4.35
CA ASP A 67 -11.91 6.87 -3.11
C ASP A 67 -10.94 5.70 -2.89
N TYR A 68 -10.45 5.05 -3.96
CA TYR A 68 -9.38 4.05 -3.89
C TYR A 68 -8.09 4.65 -3.31
N LEU A 69 -7.74 5.87 -3.72
CA LEU A 69 -6.56 6.58 -3.21
C LEU A 69 -6.74 6.98 -1.75
N LEU A 70 -7.94 7.42 -1.35
CA LEU A 70 -8.26 7.76 0.03
C LEU A 70 -8.17 6.53 0.95
N GLU A 71 -8.58 5.36 0.48
CA GLU A 71 -8.40 4.12 1.25
C GLU A 71 -6.92 3.77 1.42
N MET A 72 -6.11 3.87 0.37
CA MET A 72 -4.66 3.63 0.45
C MET A 72 -3.97 4.64 1.39
N GLN A 73 -4.34 5.91 1.34
CA GLN A 73 -3.86 6.93 2.28
C GLN A 73 -4.25 6.61 3.73
N HIS A 74 -5.47 6.12 3.94
CA HIS A 74 -5.92 5.69 5.26
C HIS A 74 -5.11 4.49 5.77
N ASN A 75 -4.88 3.49 4.93
CA ASN A 75 -4.07 2.31 5.27
C ASN A 75 -2.62 2.71 5.58
N LEU A 76 -2.05 3.65 4.83
CA LEU A 76 -0.72 4.19 5.11
C LEU A 76 -0.66 4.95 6.44
N ALA A 77 -1.68 5.76 6.76
CA ALA A 77 -1.76 6.44 8.05
C ALA A 77 -1.85 5.43 9.20
N GLN A 78 -2.67 4.40 9.07
CA GLN A 78 -2.76 3.33 10.06
C GLN A 78 -1.46 2.54 10.20
N LEU A 79 -0.70 2.37 9.12
CA LEU A 79 0.59 1.68 9.11
C LEU A 79 1.65 2.48 9.88
N LYS A 80 1.63 3.82 9.76
CA LYS A 80 2.52 4.71 10.53
C LYS A 80 2.24 4.64 12.04
N ASP A 81 0.98 4.45 12.40
CA ASP A 81 0.51 4.38 13.78
C ASP A 81 0.31 2.92 14.26
N ALA A 82 0.92 1.94 13.56
CA ALA A 82 0.77 0.53 13.91
C ALA A 82 1.54 0.22 15.21
N ASP A 83 0.83 -0.39 16.16
CA ASP A 83 1.29 -0.69 17.52
C ASP A 83 1.65 -2.18 17.70
N SER A 84 1.50 -2.99 16.65
CA SER A 84 1.85 -4.41 16.66
C SER A 84 2.43 -4.87 15.32
N PRO A 85 3.43 -5.77 15.34
CA PRO A 85 4.02 -6.33 14.12
C PRO A 85 3.00 -7.04 13.21
N GLN A 86 1.98 -7.68 13.80
CA GLN A 86 0.93 -8.36 13.03
C GLN A 86 0.09 -7.35 12.24
N ARG A 87 -0.26 -6.22 12.86
CA ARG A 87 -1.04 -5.17 12.21
C ARG A 87 -0.24 -4.48 11.12
N GLU A 88 1.04 -4.21 11.36
CA GLU A 88 1.96 -3.67 10.36
C GLU A 88 2.08 -4.61 9.15
N LEU A 89 2.25 -5.92 9.37
CA LEU A 89 2.31 -6.90 8.29
C LEU A 89 1.02 -6.90 7.45
N ILE A 90 -0.15 -6.96 8.08
CA ILE A 90 -1.43 -6.96 7.36
C ILE A 90 -1.62 -5.68 6.55
N LEU A 91 -1.33 -4.52 7.14
CA LEU A 91 -1.48 -3.22 6.47
C LEU A 91 -0.47 -3.05 5.33
N SER A 92 0.78 -3.46 5.53
CA SER A 92 1.81 -3.38 4.48
C SER A 92 1.51 -4.30 3.31
N GLU A 93 1.07 -5.53 3.57
CA GLU A 93 0.64 -6.46 2.52
C GLU A 93 -0.58 -5.95 1.75
N GLN A 94 -1.58 -5.43 2.47
CA GLN A 94 -2.78 -4.86 1.86
C GLN A 94 -2.41 -3.68 0.96
N LEU A 95 -1.61 -2.74 1.48
CA LEU A 95 -1.19 -1.55 0.75
C LEU A 95 -0.36 -1.91 -0.48
N ALA A 96 0.54 -2.90 -0.39
CA ALA A 96 1.32 -3.38 -1.52
C ALA A 96 0.44 -3.98 -2.63
N ARG A 97 -0.58 -4.79 -2.26
CA ARG A 97 -1.54 -5.33 -3.22
C ARG A 97 -2.34 -4.21 -3.90
N GLN A 98 -2.83 -3.24 -3.14
CA GLN A 98 -3.61 -2.11 -3.65
C GLN A 98 -2.77 -1.26 -4.63
N LEU A 99 -1.55 -0.88 -4.25
CA LEU A 99 -0.64 -0.11 -5.09
C LEU A 99 -0.32 -0.84 -6.40
N SER A 100 0.01 -2.13 -6.32
CA SER A 100 0.36 -2.93 -7.51
C SER A 100 -0.81 -3.05 -8.49
N ALA A 101 -2.02 -3.33 -7.99
CA ALA A 101 -3.21 -3.42 -8.83
C ALA A 101 -3.55 -2.06 -9.47
N PHE A 102 -3.47 -0.98 -8.69
CA PHE A 102 -3.75 0.37 -9.18
C PHE A 102 -2.77 0.79 -10.27
N GLU A 103 -1.48 0.50 -10.08
CA GLU A 103 -0.44 0.77 -11.08
C GLU A 103 -0.69 0.02 -12.38
N GLN A 104 -1.10 -1.24 -12.31
CA GLN A 104 -1.41 -2.05 -13.50
C GLN A 104 -2.62 -1.50 -14.26
N ALA A 105 -3.69 -1.12 -13.55
CA ALA A 105 -4.87 -0.50 -14.14
C ALA A 105 -4.51 0.81 -14.86
N LEU A 106 -3.74 1.69 -14.21
CA LEU A 106 -3.29 2.95 -14.83
C LEU A 106 -2.42 2.70 -16.06
N ARG A 107 -1.46 1.78 -15.99
CA ARG A 107 -0.61 1.45 -17.15
C ARG A 107 -1.42 0.93 -18.34
N HIS A 108 -2.44 0.11 -18.09
CA HIS A 108 -3.32 -0.36 -19.14
C HIS A 108 -4.03 0.80 -19.85
N HIS A 109 -4.63 1.70 -19.08
CA HIS A 109 -5.33 2.88 -19.62
C HIS A 109 -4.40 3.86 -20.34
N GLN A 110 -3.14 3.95 -19.93
CA GLN A 110 -2.12 4.76 -20.64
C GLN A 110 -1.66 4.17 -21.97
N SER A 111 -1.75 2.86 -22.12
CA SER A 111 -1.32 2.15 -23.34
C SER A 111 -2.37 2.11 -24.45
N ARG A 112 -3.58 2.58 -24.14
CA ARG A 112 -4.70 2.72 -25.08
C ARG A 112 -4.64 4.07 -25.78
#